data_AF-A0A1H5RWD1-F1
#
_entry.id   AF-A0A1H5RWD1-F1
#
_cell.length_a   1.000
_cell.length_b   1.000
_cell.length_c   1.000
_cell.angle_alpha   90.00
_cell.angle_beta   90.00
_cell.angle_gamma   90.00
#
_symmetry.space_group_name_H-M   'P 1'
#
loop_
_entity.id
_entity.type
_entity.pdbx_description
1 polymer ?
#
loop_
_entity_poly.entity_id
_entity_poly.type
_entity_poly.pdbx_seq_one_letter_code
_entity_poly.pdbx_strand_id
1 'polypeptide(L)'
;MRFTSRIEYNKARIARSPVKSVPIKKTAPKLRERWPFLNSPDVPVELQALVTQRITRWHEYTELYHQLRDCTDIDQLSKKTGQLLDAYLDAQAIARELDYYQQNKKVLGKHPLCRHYKQLSQLRSSSIKELLHEQEKTRNNIWRVNSEMKKGDKPHLDAKRLQKLQEYQMKLQEINRLLDE
;
A
#
# COMPACT_ATOMS: atom_id res chain seq x y z
N MET A 1 24.34 -0.15 37.44
CA MET A 1 24.51 0.80 36.31
C MET A 1 25.53 0.24 35.31
N ARG A 2 25.11 -0.45 34.23
CA ARG A 2 26.00 -0.99 33.17
C ARG A 2 25.34 -0.99 31.77
N PHE A 3 24.65 0.09 31.39
CA PHE A 3 24.01 0.20 30.07
C PHE A 3 24.76 1.12 29.07
N THR A 4 25.73 1.89 29.53
CA THR A 4 26.52 2.83 28.70
C THR A 4 27.48 2.12 27.74
N SER A 5 28.11 1.03 28.19
CA SER A 5 29.11 0.29 27.41
C SER A 5 28.55 -0.36 26.13
N ARG A 6 27.30 -0.86 26.15
CA ARG A 6 26.70 -1.52 24.97
C ARG A 6 26.32 -0.50 23.88
N ILE A 7 25.88 0.69 24.28
CA ILE A 7 25.50 1.76 23.35
C ILE A 7 26.74 2.39 22.73
N GLU A 8 27.79 2.65 23.52
CA GLU A 8 29.09 3.13 23.02
C GLU A 8 29.77 2.11 22.12
N TYR A 9 29.72 0.82 22.48
CA TYR A 9 30.20 -0.27 21.64
C TYR A 9 29.47 -0.34 20.29
N ASN A 10 28.15 -0.18 20.28
CA ASN A 10 27.36 -0.15 19.04
C ASN A 10 27.66 1.09 18.19
N LYS A 11 27.78 2.28 18.79
CA LYS A 11 28.20 3.51 18.08
C LYS A 11 29.58 3.35 17.43
N ALA A 12 30.55 2.78 18.16
CA ALA A 12 31.90 2.57 17.65
C ALA A 12 32.00 1.44 16.61
N ARG A 13 31.04 0.51 16.59
CA ARG A 13 30.92 -0.55 15.57
C ARG A 13 30.33 -0.03 14.27
N ILE A 14 29.31 0.83 14.36
CA ILE A 14 28.70 1.51 13.20
C ILE A 14 29.71 2.46 12.54
N ALA A 15 30.51 3.18 13.33
CA ALA A 15 31.56 4.07 12.81
C ALA A 15 32.74 3.34 12.14
N ARG A 16 32.94 2.05 12.43
CA ARG A 16 34.05 1.22 11.92
C ARG A 16 33.67 0.26 10.82
N SER A 17 32.39 0.05 10.54
CA SER A 17 31.98 -0.69 9.34
C SER A 17 32.05 0.26 8.15
N PRO A 18 32.99 0.10 7.20
CA PRO A 18 32.82 0.72 5.91
C PRO A 18 31.55 0.08 5.35
N VAL A 19 30.46 0.85 5.28
CA VAL A 19 29.33 0.48 4.42
C VAL A 19 29.94 0.49 3.03
N LYS A 20 30.42 -0.67 2.59
CA LYS A 20 30.94 -0.86 1.24
C LYS A 20 29.79 -0.45 0.35
N SER A 21 29.88 0.71 -0.29
CA SER A 21 28.97 1.11 -1.34
C SER A 21 29.08 0.03 -2.39
N VAL A 22 28.09 -0.87 -2.41
CA VAL A 22 28.02 -1.92 -3.42
C VAL A 22 27.97 -1.17 -4.75
N PRO A 23 28.91 -1.41 -5.68
CA PRO A 23 28.87 -0.74 -6.96
C PRO A 23 27.55 -1.08 -7.64
N ILE A 24 26.68 -0.08 -7.80
CA ILE A 24 25.40 -0.20 -8.50
C ILE A 24 25.73 -0.40 -9.99
N LYS A 25 26.07 -1.63 -10.38
CA LYS A 25 26.34 -1.98 -11.79
C LYS A 25 25.23 -2.88 -12.32
N LYS A 26 24.27 -2.21 -12.96
CA LYS A 26 23.62 -2.47 -14.26
C LYS A 26 22.32 -1.66 -14.22
N THR A 27 22.17 -0.72 -15.14
CA THR A 27 20.93 0.03 -15.36
C THR A 27 19.77 -0.95 -15.29
N ALA A 28 18.92 -0.82 -14.27
CA ALA A 28 17.75 -1.67 -14.15
C ALA A 28 16.98 -1.62 -15.49
N PRO A 29 16.51 -2.76 -16.02
CA PRO A 29 15.78 -2.76 -17.28
C PRO A 29 14.66 -1.72 -17.19
N LYS A 30 14.47 -0.95 -18.26
CA LYS A 30 13.42 0.07 -18.28
C LYS A 30 12.09 -0.62 -17.97
N LEU A 31 11.16 0.12 -17.36
CA LEU A 31 9.87 -0.44 -16.92
C LEU A 31 9.19 -1.33 -17.98
N ARG A 32 9.17 -0.83 -19.22
CA ARG A 32 8.57 -1.49 -20.39
C ARG A 32 9.41 -2.63 -20.96
N GLU A 33 10.72 -2.66 -20.70
CA GLU A 33 11.58 -3.80 -21.05
C GLU A 33 11.35 -4.95 -20.07
N ARG A 34 11.18 -4.65 -18.78
CA ARG A 34 10.87 -5.64 -17.75
C ARG A 34 9.47 -6.23 -17.92
N TRP A 35 8.50 -5.41 -18.30
CA TRP A 35 7.10 -5.81 -18.51
C TRP A 35 6.64 -5.43 -19.93
N PRO A 36 6.97 -6.24 -20.96
CA PRO A 36 6.70 -5.91 -22.36
C PRO A 36 5.22 -5.74 -22.71
N PHE A 37 4.33 -6.41 -21.96
CA PHE A 37 2.88 -6.30 -22.17
C PHE A 37 2.36 -4.87 -21.98
N LEU A 38 3.09 -4.00 -21.28
CA LEU A 38 2.74 -2.59 -21.10
C LEU A 38 2.79 -1.78 -22.41
N ASN A 39 3.39 -2.32 -23.48
CA ASN A 39 3.41 -1.70 -24.79
C ASN A 39 2.16 -2.02 -25.63
N SER A 40 1.37 -3.01 -25.21
CA SER A 40 0.12 -3.37 -25.86
C SER A 40 -1.01 -2.43 -25.41
N PRO A 41 -1.99 -2.13 -26.27
CA PRO A 41 -3.18 -1.35 -25.88
C PRO A 41 -4.16 -2.14 -25.00
N ASP A 42 -4.09 -3.47 -24.99
CA ASP A 42 -5.02 -4.38 -24.29
C ASP A 42 -4.65 -4.63 -22.81
N VAL A 43 -4.08 -3.62 -22.14
CA VAL A 43 -3.69 -3.75 -20.72
C VAL A 43 -4.87 -3.37 -19.83
N PRO A 44 -5.30 -4.24 -18.89
CA PRO A 44 -6.36 -3.91 -17.94
C PRO A 44 -6.10 -2.59 -17.22
N VAL A 45 -7.15 -1.78 -17.06
CA VAL A 45 -7.06 -0.44 -16.44
C VAL A 45 -6.45 -0.49 -15.04
N GLU A 46 -6.70 -1.58 -14.31
CA GLU A 46 -6.14 -1.82 -12.97
C GLU A 46 -4.61 -1.83 -12.99
N LEU A 47 -4.00 -2.49 -13.99
CA LEU A 47 -2.55 -2.59 -14.12
C LEU A 47 -1.94 -1.29 -14.64
N GLN A 48 -2.65 -0.55 -15.49
CA GLN A 48 -2.23 0.79 -15.90
C GLN A 48 -2.15 1.73 -14.68
N ALA A 49 -3.17 1.69 -13.82
CA ALA A 49 -3.18 2.45 -12.57
C ALA A 49 -2.05 2.03 -11.62
N LEU A 50 -1.75 0.73 -11.51
CA LEU A 50 -0.60 0.24 -10.74
C LEU A 50 0.74 0.76 -11.29
N VAL A 51 0.89 0.81 -12.61
CA VAL A 51 2.11 1.33 -13.25
C VAL A 51 2.30 2.81 -12.93
N THR A 52 1.24 3.61 -13.05
CA THR A 52 1.28 5.03 -12.66
C THR A 52 1.67 5.17 -11.19
N GLN A 53 1.04 4.39 -10.30
CA GLN A 53 1.36 4.40 -8.88
C GLN A 53 2.81 4.00 -8.61
N ARG A 54 3.35 3.01 -9.34
CA ARG A 54 4.76 2.60 -9.22
C ARG A 54 5.72 3.73 -9.55
N ILE A 55 5.43 4.50 -10.61
CA ILE A 55 6.25 5.66 -10.99
C ILE A 55 6.22 6.69 -9.87
N THR A 56 5.04 7.04 -9.35
CA THR A 56 4.89 7.95 -8.21
C THR A 56 5.69 7.47 -6.99
N ARG A 57 5.55 6.20 -6.61
CA ARG A 57 6.26 5.63 -5.45
C ARG A 57 7.78 5.59 -5.65
N TRP A 58 8.26 5.43 -6.87
CA TRP A 58 9.68 5.53 -7.16
C TRP A 58 10.21 6.96 -6.96
N HIS A 59 9.48 7.97 -7.41
CA HIS A 59 9.82 9.37 -7.14
C HIS A 59 9.82 9.66 -5.64
N GLU A 60 8.77 9.27 -4.92
CA GLU A 60 8.70 9.40 -3.46
C GLU A 60 9.88 8.72 -2.76
N TYR A 61 10.23 7.50 -3.17
CA TYR A 61 11.37 6.76 -2.64
C TYR A 61 12.69 7.52 -2.83
N THR A 62 12.94 8.03 -4.05
CA THR A 62 14.16 8.79 -4.36
C THR A 62 14.23 10.07 -3.52
N GLU A 63 13.14 10.83 -3.43
CA GLU A 63 13.06 12.04 -2.62
C GLU A 63 13.30 11.76 -1.13
N LEU A 64 12.63 10.74 -0.58
CA LEU A 64 12.81 10.32 0.82
C LEU A 64 14.25 9.87 1.08
N TYR A 65 14.87 9.17 0.13
CA TYR A 65 16.26 8.75 0.25
C TYR A 65 17.22 9.95 0.35
N HIS A 66 17.02 10.98 -0.46
CA HIS A 66 17.78 12.23 -0.35
C HIS A 66 17.52 12.91 1.00
N GLN A 67 16.27 13.06 1.41
CA GLN A 67 15.88 13.68 2.67
C GLN A 67 16.36 12.93 3.94
N LEU A 68 16.61 11.62 3.84
CA LEU A 68 17.16 10.81 4.91
C LEU A 68 18.65 11.07 5.11
N ARG A 69 19.38 11.35 4.02
CA ARG A 69 20.82 11.63 4.08
C ARG A 69 21.13 12.90 4.86
N ASP A 70 20.26 13.89 4.75
CA ASP A 70 20.44 15.21 5.39
C ASP A 70 19.72 15.31 6.75
N CYS A 71 19.06 14.23 7.20
CA CYS A 71 18.30 14.23 8.45
C CYS A 71 19.21 14.05 9.66
N THR A 72 19.24 15.03 10.55
CA THR A 72 20.02 14.99 11.80
C THR A 72 19.19 14.62 13.03
N ASP A 73 17.87 14.82 12.97
CA ASP A 73 16.93 14.48 14.05
C ASP A 73 16.49 13.00 13.98
N ILE A 74 16.46 12.34 15.15
CA ILE A 74 16.18 10.90 15.29
C ILE A 74 14.69 10.60 15.03
N ASP A 75 13.79 11.46 15.52
CA ASP A 75 12.35 11.24 15.35
C ASP A 75 11.94 11.41 13.89
N GLN A 76 12.45 12.46 13.23
CA GLN A 76 12.29 12.64 11.79
C GLN A 76 12.93 11.52 10.98
N LEU A 77 14.11 11.03 11.38
CA LEU A 77 14.79 9.92 10.71
C LEU A 77 13.94 8.65 10.76
N SER A 78 13.41 8.32 11.94
CA SER A 78 12.54 7.16 12.15
C SER A 78 11.31 7.24 11.25
N LYS A 79 10.63 8.39 11.23
CA LYS A 79 9.43 8.63 10.41
C LYS A 79 9.72 8.49 8.92
N LYS A 80 10.76 9.17 8.41
CA LYS A 80 11.15 9.11 6.99
C LYS A 80 11.59 7.70 6.57
N THR A 81 12.27 6.97 7.45
CA THR A 81 12.69 5.59 7.20
C THR A 81 11.47 4.68 7.08
N GLY A 82 10.47 4.87 7.94
CA GLY A 82 9.19 4.17 7.83
C GLY A 82 8.50 4.43 6.49
N GLN A 83 8.40 5.70 6.07
CA GLN A 83 7.81 6.07 4.78
C GLN A 83 8.57 5.48 3.59
N LEU A 84 9.91 5.46 3.65
CA LEU A 84 10.75 4.86 2.62
C LEU A 84 10.51 3.34 2.54
N LEU A 85 10.38 2.68 3.68
CA LEU A 85 10.06 1.25 3.75
C LEU A 85 8.67 0.96 3.16
N ASP A 86 7.67 1.77 3.48
CA ASP A 86 6.32 1.64 2.95
C ASP A 86 6.32 1.81 1.42
N ALA A 87 7.00 2.83 0.90
CA ALA A 87 7.14 3.03 -0.55
C ALA A 87 7.84 1.85 -1.24
N TYR A 88 8.86 1.27 -0.62
CA TYR A 88 9.55 0.09 -1.13
C TYR A 88 8.65 -1.17 -1.12
N LEU A 89 7.94 -1.43 -0.02
CA LEU A 89 7.03 -2.58 0.10
C LEU A 89 5.88 -2.49 -0.90
N ASP A 90 5.30 -1.30 -1.08
CA ASP A 90 4.27 -1.06 -2.10
C ASP A 90 4.83 -1.31 -3.50
N ALA A 91 6.03 -0.80 -3.82
CA ALA A 91 6.68 -1.04 -5.10
C ALA A 91 6.97 -2.55 -5.34
N GLN A 92 7.31 -3.30 -4.29
CA GLN A 92 7.47 -4.75 -4.38
C GLN A 92 6.13 -5.47 -4.59
N ALA A 93 5.07 -5.04 -3.91
CA ALA A 93 3.72 -5.58 -4.10
C ALA A 93 3.23 -5.36 -5.54
N ILE A 94 3.44 -4.17 -6.10
CA ILE A 94 3.13 -3.87 -7.50
C ILE A 94 3.94 -4.77 -8.44
N ALA A 95 5.25 -4.95 -8.20
CA ALA A 95 6.08 -5.82 -9.03
C ALA A 95 5.55 -7.26 -9.05
N ARG A 96 5.10 -7.79 -7.90
CA ARG A 96 4.51 -9.14 -7.82
C ARG A 96 3.23 -9.27 -8.64
N GLU A 97 2.37 -8.26 -8.65
CA GLU A 97 1.16 -8.23 -9.49
C GLU A 97 1.51 -8.25 -10.98
N LEU A 98 2.46 -7.40 -11.40
CA LEU A 98 2.88 -7.31 -12.80
C LEU A 98 3.58 -8.59 -13.28
N ASP A 99 4.47 -9.16 -12.45
CA ASP A 99 5.15 -10.41 -12.72
C ASP A 99 4.14 -11.58 -12.84
N TYR A 100 3.13 -11.62 -11.96
CA TYR A 100 2.06 -12.62 -12.02
C TYR A 100 1.19 -12.48 -13.27
N TYR A 101 0.81 -11.24 -13.64
CA TYR A 101 0.02 -10.99 -14.83
C TYR A 101 0.78 -11.37 -16.10
N GLN A 102 2.09 -11.10 -16.16
CA GLN A 102 2.92 -11.49 -17.30
C GLN A 102 2.84 -13.00 -17.58
N GLN A 103 2.85 -13.82 -16.52
CA GLN A 103 2.85 -15.28 -16.61
C GLN A 103 1.44 -15.86 -16.85
N ASN A 104 0.42 -15.34 -16.16
CA ASN A 104 -0.92 -15.96 -16.10
C ASN A 104 -1.99 -15.22 -16.88
N LYS A 105 -1.69 -13.99 -17.36
CA LYS A 105 -2.65 -13.07 -18.01
C LYS A 105 -3.91 -12.79 -17.19
N LYS A 106 -3.82 -12.95 -15.86
CA LYS A 106 -4.88 -12.67 -14.88
C LYS A 106 -4.32 -11.80 -13.77
N VAL A 107 -5.13 -10.89 -13.25
CA VAL A 107 -4.75 -10.02 -12.13
C VAL A 107 -4.77 -10.84 -10.83
N LEU A 108 -3.71 -10.75 -10.02
CA LEU A 108 -3.60 -11.51 -8.77
C LEU A 108 -4.55 -10.93 -7.71
N GLY A 109 -4.69 -9.60 -7.66
CA GLY A 109 -5.69 -8.93 -6.82
C GLY A 109 -5.34 -8.86 -5.34
N LYS A 110 -4.07 -9.01 -4.98
CA LYS A 110 -3.56 -8.87 -3.62
C LYS A 110 -3.30 -7.42 -3.26
N HIS A 111 -2.77 -6.63 -4.21
CA HIS A 111 -2.52 -5.21 -4.02
C HIS A 111 -3.83 -4.45 -3.70
N PRO A 112 -3.84 -3.48 -2.76
CA PRO A 112 -5.06 -2.78 -2.34
C PRO A 112 -5.86 -2.18 -3.51
N LEU A 113 -5.17 -1.58 -4.48
CA LEU A 113 -5.79 -1.02 -5.68
C LEU A 113 -6.52 -2.10 -6.50
N CYS A 114 -5.87 -3.21 -6.86
CA CYS A 114 -6.51 -4.29 -7.61
C CYS A 114 -7.64 -4.97 -6.81
N ARG A 115 -7.50 -5.06 -5.48
CA ARG A 115 -8.58 -5.56 -4.62
C ARG A 115 -9.82 -4.67 -4.72
N HIS A 116 -9.62 -3.36 -4.70
CA HIS A 116 -10.72 -2.40 -4.84
C HIS A 116 -11.42 -2.55 -6.20
N TYR A 117 -10.68 -2.59 -7.30
CA TYR A 117 -11.29 -2.81 -8.62
C TYR A 117 -12.02 -4.14 -8.74
N LYS A 118 -11.46 -5.23 -8.18
CA LYS A 118 -12.14 -6.52 -8.13
C LYS A 118 -13.44 -6.45 -7.34
N GLN A 119 -13.46 -5.75 -6.21
CA GLN A 119 -14.68 -5.54 -5.42
C GLN A 119 -15.72 -4.75 -6.21
N LEU A 120 -15.32 -3.67 -6.89
CA LEU A 120 -16.23 -2.88 -7.74
C LEU A 120 -16.81 -3.73 -8.88
N SER A 121 -15.98 -4.50 -9.56
CA SER A 121 -16.42 -5.39 -10.63
C SER A 121 -17.42 -6.44 -10.11
N GLN A 122 -17.20 -6.97 -8.90
CA GLN A 122 -18.12 -7.90 -8.27
C GLN A 122 -19.46 -7.25 -7.95
N LEU A 123 -19.45 -6.05 -7.36
CA LEU A 123 -20.68 -5.30 -7.06
C LEU A 123 -21.47 -4.99 -8.33
N ARG A 124 -20.80 -4.58 -9.42
CA ARG A 124 -21.44 -4.32 -10.72
C ARG A 124 -22.05 -5.57 -11.36
N SER A 125 -21.47 -6.74 -11.11
CA SER A 125 -21.99 -8.01 -11.62
C SER A 125 -23.08 -8.63 -10.73
N SER A 126 -23.28 -8.10 -9.53
CA SER A 126 -24.25 -8.63 -8.57
C SER A 126 -25.68 -8.27 -8.96
N SER A 127 -26.61 -9.14 -8.57
CA SER A 127 -28.04 -8.86 -8.75
C SER A 127 -28.53 -7.77 -7.78
N ILE A 128 -29.64 -7.10 -8.11
CA ILE A 128 -30.26 -6.08 -7.24
C ILE A 128 -30.53 -6.64 -5.83
N LYS A 129 -30.99 -7.90 -5.73
CA LYS A 129 -31.24 -8.56 -4.43
C LYS A 129 -29.95 -8.73 -3.62
N GLU A 130 -28.86 -9.13 -4.27
CA GLU A 130 -27.55 -9.25 -3.62
C GLU A 130 -27.01 -7.89 -3.19
N LEU A 131 -27.19 -6.85 -4.01
CA LEU A 131 -26.79 -5.48 -3.70
C LEU A 131 -27.53 -4.95 -2.47
N LEU A 132 -28.86 -5.16 -2.37
CA LEU A 132 -29.64 -4.78 -1.18
C LEU A 132 -29.17 -5.53 0.07
N HIS A 133 -28.87 -6.82 -0.04
CA HIS A 133 -28.35 -7.59 1.08
C HIS A 133 -26.96 -7.10 1.54
N GLU A 134 -26.05 -6.84 0.60
CA GLU A 134 -24.74 -6.28 0.91
C GLU A 134 -24.82 -4.84 1.43
N GLN A 135 -25.82 -4.04 1.01
CA GLN A 135 -26.10 -2.71 1.56
C GLN A 135 -26.44 -2.80 3.05
N GLU A 136 -27.40 -3.65 3.41
CA GLU A 136 -27.84 -3.84 4.80
C GLU A 136 -26.69 -4.33 5.69
N LYS A 137 -25.97 -5.36 5.22
CA LYS A 137 -24.79 -5.89 5.90
C LYS A 137 -23.72 -4.82 6.12
N THR A 138 -23.47 -3.97 5.12
CA THR A 138 -22.48 -2.89 5.21
C THR A 138 -22.93 -1.81 6.21
N ARG A 139 -24.21 -1.44 6.22
CA ARG A 139 -24.80 -0.53 7.22
C ARG A 139 -24.65 -1.07 8.65
N ASN A 140 -24.93 -2.36 8.85
CA ASN A 140 -24.79 -3.02 10.15
C ASN A 140 -23.33 -3.02 10.64
N ASN A 141 -22.37 -3.25 9.73
CA ASN A 141 -20.95 -3.17 10.06
C ASN A 141 -20.52 -1.76 10.47
N ILE A 142 -20.97 -0.72 9.75
CA ILE A 142 -20.72 0.68 10.09
C ILE A 142 -21.26 1.00 11.49
N TRP A 143 -22.52 0.63 11.75
CA TRP A 143 -23.13 0.83 13.07
C TRP A 143 -22.32 0.15 14.18
N ARG A 144 -21.89 -1.10 13.97
CA ARG A 144 -21.09 -1.85 14.94
C ARG A 144 -19.76 -1.17 15.22
N VAL A 145 -19.03 -0.74 14.19
CA VAL A 145 -17.75 -0.05 14.37
C VAL A 145 -17.96 1.27 15.13
N ASN A 146 -18.99 2.05 14.78
CA ASN A 146 -19.32 3.29 15.47
C ASN A 146 -19.70 3.06 16.95
N SER A 147 -20.46 2.00 17.25
CA SER A 147 -20.80 1.62 18.62
C SER A 147 -19.55 1.27 19.43
N GLU A 148 -18.63 0.47 18.86
CA GLU A 148 -17.37 0.09 19.51
C GLU A 148 -16.43 1.28 19.74
N MET A 149 -16.42 2.25 18.81
CA MET A 149 -15.68 3.52 18.98
C MET A 149 -16.29 4.37 20.10
N LYS A 150 -17.63 4.44 20.20
CA LYS A 150 -18.32 5.20 21.25
C LYS A 150 -18.06 4.68 22.66
N LYS A 151 -17.85 3.36 22.82
CA LYS A 151 -17.56 2.74 24.13
C LYS A 151 -16.21 3.17 24.70
N GLY A 152 -15.21 3.43 23.87
CA GLY A 152 -13.89 3.91 24.32
C GLY A 152 -12.98 2.87 25.00
N ASP A 153 -13.42 1.61 25.12
CA ASP A 153 -12.71 0.59 25.90
C ASP A 153 -11.30 0.17 25.36
N LYS A 154 -10.95 0.57 24.12
CA LYS A 154 -9.71 0.11 23.42
C LYS A 154 -9.14 1.15 22.44
N PRO A 155 -8.52 2.25 22.91
CA PRO A 155 -8.09 3.36 22.05
C PRO A 155 -6.99 2.98 21.04
N HIS A 156 -6.14 2.00 21.37
CA HIS A 156 -5.10 1.52 20.46
C HIS A 156 -5.65 0.84 19.18
N LEU A 157 -6.93 0.46 19.16
CA LEU A 157 -7.57 -0.12 17.98
C LEU A 157 -8.25 0.93 17.08
N ASP A 158 -8.34 2.18 17.53
CA ASP A 158 -9.16 3.20 16.89
C ASP A 158 -8.65 3.56 15.50
N ALA A 159 -7.33 3.60 15.30
CA ALA A 159 -6.74 3.80 13.98
C ALA A 159 -7.23 2.73 12.96
N LYS A 160 -7.25 1.46 13.37
CA LYS A 160 -7.72 0.35 12.53
C LYS A 160 -9.24 0.38 12.34
N ARG A 161 -9.99 0.82 13.36
CA ARG A 161 -11.45 0.98 13.28
C ARG A 161 -11.83 2.10 12.32
N LEU A 162 -11.14 3.24 12.36
CA LEU A 162 -11.32 4.37 11.45
C LEU A 162 -11.06 3.95 10.00
N GLN A 163 -9.97 3.23 9.75
CA GLN A 163 -9.67 2.71 8.41
C GLN A 163 -10.80 1.82 7.89
N LYS A 164 -11.28 0.86 8.70
CA LYS A 164 -12.41 0.00 8.31
C LYS A 164 -13.71 0.78 8.11
N LEU A 165 -13.96 1.79 8.94
CA LEU A 165 -15.15 2.62 8.83
C LEU A 165 -15.15 3.34 7.47
N GLN A 166 -14.02 3.91 7.07
CA GLN A 166 -13.85 4.55 5.77
C GLN A 166 -14.06 3.55 4.62
N GLU A 167 -13.49 2.34 4.71
CA GLU A 167 -13.70 1.28 3.72
C GLU A 167 -15.19 0.92 3.58
N TYR A 168 -15.91 0.76 4.69
CA TYR A 168 -17.35 0.46 4.65
C TYR A 168 -18.19 1.62 4.12
N GLN A 169 -17.84 2.87 4.44
CA GLN A 169 -18.53 4.06 3.93
C GLN A 169 -18.38 4.17 2.42
N MET A 170 -17.16 4.01 1.90
CA MET A 170 -16.89 4.02 0.46
C MET A 170 -17.67 2.90 -0.25
N LYS A 171 -17.66 1.69 0.33
CA LYS A 171 -18.42 0.56 -0.21
C LYS A 171 -19.93 0.84 -0.23
N LEU A 172 -20.48 1.39 0.86
CA LEU A 172 -21.90 1.72 0.94
C LEU A 172 -22.29 2.78 -0.09
N GLN A 173 -21.44 3.79 -0.30
CA GLN A 173 -21.66 4.84 -1.30
C GLN A 173 -21.73 4.25 -2.71
N GLU A 174 -20.83 3.35 -3.08
CA GLU A 174 -20.89 2.70 -4.40
C GLU A 174 -22.13 1.80 -4.53
N ILE A 175 -22.50 1.04 -3.49
CA ILE A 175 -23.72 0.21 -3.54
C ILE A 175 -24.95 1.08 -3.75
N ASN A 176 -25.06 2.21 -3.04
CA ASN A 176 -26.19 3.13 -3.22
C ASN A 176 -26.21 3.68 -4.65
N ARG A 177 -25.06 4.11 -5.17
CA ARG A 177 -24.94 4.58 -6.55
C ARG A 177 -25.44 3.53 -7.55
N LEU A 178 -25.07 2.25 -7.39
CA LEU A 178 -25.50 1.17 -8.27
C LEU A 178 -26.98 0.81 -8.14
N LEU A 179 -27.63 1.14 -7.02
CA LEU A 179 -29.07 0.94 -6.81
C LEU A 179 -29.91 2.12 -7.32
N ASP A 180 -29.30 3.30 -7.46
CA ASP A 180 -29.93 4.52 -7.98
C ASP A 180 -29.81 4.63 -9.52
N GLU A 181 -28.95 3.82 -10.16
CA GLU A 181 -28.80 3.65 -11.62
C GLU A 181 -29.90 2.78 -12.23
#